data_AF-A0A810AMP9-F1
#
_entry.id   AF-A0A810AMP9-F1
#
_cell.length_a   1.000
_cell.length_b   1.000
_cell.length_c   1.000
_cell.angle_alpha   90.00
_cell.angle_beta   90.00
_cell.angle_gamma   90.00
#
_symmetry.space_group_name_H-M   'P 1'
#
loop_
_entity.id
_entity.type
_entity.pdbx_description
1 polymer ?
#
loop_
_entity_poly.entity_id
_entity_poly.type
_entity_poly.pdbx_seq_one_letter_code
_entity_poly.pdbx_strand_id
1 'polypeptide(L)' 'MQVRNYYHCAECGREWTAVRSTQCDEGCPYCGARHMSPYRSEDAEERDDE' A
#
# COMPACT_ATOMS: atom_id res chain seq x y z
N MET A 1 -4.54 14.11 -5.64
CA MET A 1 -4.51 12.75 -6.20
C MET A 1 -4.13 11.79 -5.10
N GLN A 2 -4.96 10.77 -4.88
CA GLN A 2 -4.66 9.69 -3.96
C GLN A 2 -4.20 8.48 -4.77
N VAL A 3 -3.30 7.69 -4.22
CA VAL A 3 -2.72 6.50 -4.84
C VAL A 3 -2.93 5.33 -3.88
N ARG A 4 -3.49 4.23 -4.38
CA ARG A 4 -3.56 2.96 -3.68
C ARG A 4 -2.29 2.17 -3.95
N ASN A 5 -1.49 2.01 -2.92
CA ASN A 5 -0.26 1.25 -2.93
C ASN A 5 -0.52 -0.19 -2.47
N TYR A 6 0.09 -1.17 -3.13
CA TYR A 6 -0.01 -2.60 -2.85
C TYR A 6 1.35 -3.12 -2.36
N TYR A 7 1.37 -3.76 -1.20
CA TYR A 7 2.58 -4.21 -0.52
C TYR A 7 2.53 -5.71 -0.29
N HIS A 8 3.70 -6.33 -0.30
CA HIS A 8 3.90 -7.73 0.07
C HIS A 8 5.05 -7.82 1.08
N CYS A 9 4.79 -8.44 2.23
CA CYS A 9 5.80 -8.59 3.28
C CYS A 9 6.76 -9.72 2.92
N ALA A 10 8.04 -9.43 2.76
CA ALA A 10 9.07 -10.45 2.54
C ALA A 10 9.26 -11.38 3.76
N GLU A 11 9.00 -10.89 4.97
CA GLU A 11 9.20 -11.65 6.21
C GLU A 11 8.07 -12.65 6.48
N CYS A 12 6.82 -12.21 6.34
CA CYS A 12 5.65 -13.00 6.72
C CYS A 12 4.75 -13.41 5.54
N GLY A 13 5.06 -12.98 4.31
CA GLY A 13 4.32 -13.34 3.10
C GLY A 13 2.90 -12.78 2.99
N ARG A 14 2.53 -11.80 3.82
CA ARG A 14 1.20 -11.18 3.79
C ARG A 14 1.16 -9.98 2.86
N GLU A 15 0.01 -9.79 2.22
CA GLU A 15 -0.25 -8.64 1.36
C GLU A 15 -1.21 -7.66 2.02
N TRP A 16 -1.03 -6.37 1.75
CA TRP A 16 -1.94 -5.31 2.17
C TRP A 16 -1.88 -4.13 1.22
N THR A 17 -2.86 -3.23 1.35
CA THR A 17 -2.91 -1.99 0.57
C THR A 17 -3.05 -0.79 1.47
N ALA A 18 -2.45 0.33 1.07
CA ALA A 18 -2.64 1.62 1.74
C ALA A 18 -2.92 2.71 0.71
N VAL A 19 -3.91 3.55 1.00
CA VAL A 19 -4.17 4.77 0.22
C VAL A 19 -3.31 5.89 0.81
N ARG A 20 -2.50 6.51 -0.04
CA ARG A 20 -1.58 7.59 0.32
C ARG A 20 -1.62 8.66 -0.76
N SER A 21 -1.16 9.87 -0.46
CA SER A 21 -1.00 10.93 -1.47
C SER A 21 0.15 10.67 -2.44
N THR A 22 1.04 9.72 -2.13
CA THR A 22 2.19 9.34 -2.96
C THR A 22 2.59 7.88 -2.74
N GLN A 23 3.41 7.33 -3.63
CA GLN A 23 4.09 6.06 -3.42
C GLN A 23 5.15 6.22 -2.31
N CYS A 24 5.05 5.43 -1.25
CA CYS A 24 5.96 5.49 -0.10
C CYS A 24 6.10 4.10 0.54
N ASP A 25 7.22 3.85 1.23
CA ASP A 25 7.41 2.63 2.00
C ASP A 25 6.52 2.59 3.26
N GLU A 26 6.10 1.40 3.65
CA GLU A 26 5.35 1.17 4.88
C GLU A 26 5.87 -0.02 5.69
N GLY A 27 5.50 -0.02 6.97
CA GLY A 27 5.66 -1.17 7.85
C GLY A 27 4.54 -2.20 7.62
N CYS A 28 4.86 -3.48 7.81
CA CYS A 28 3.90 -4.56 7.71
C CYS A 28 3.04 -4.53 8.99
N PRO A 29 1.73 -4.31 8.88
CA PRO A 29 0.86 -4.21 10.06
C PRO A 29 0.70 -5.55 10.80
N TYR A 30 1.14 -6.65 10.20
CA TYR A 30 0.96 -8.00 10.75
C TYR A 30 2.14 -8.51 11.57
N CYS A 31 3.38 -8.20 11.15
CA CYS A 31 4.59 -8.70 11.82
C CYS A 31 5.54 -7.60 12.29
N GLY A 32 5.27 -6.34 11.95
CA GLY A 32 6.13 -5.21 12.32
C GLY A 32 7.40 -5.07 11.48
N ALA A 33 7.57 -5.87 10.42
CA ALA A 33 8.62 -5.64 9.42
C ALA A 33 8.51 -4.20 8.88
N ARG A 34 9.63 -3.61 8.44
CA ARG A 34 9.70 -2.20 8.00
C ARG A 34 10.29 -2.09 6.61
N HIS A 35 10.09 -0.94 5.99
CA HIS A 35 10.65 -0.58 4.67
C HIS A 35 10.12 -1.46 3.52
N MET A 36 8.84 -1.84 3.53
CA MET A 36 8.24 -2.48 2.37
C MET A 36 7.87 -1.42 1.35
N SER A 37 8.55 -1.45 0.21
CA SER A 37 8.14 -0.68 -0.96
C SER A 37 6.92 -1.34 -1.61
N PRO A 38 5.98 -0.57 -2.15
CA PRO A 38 4.86 -1.13 -2.85
C PRO A 38 5.31 -1.75 -4.18
N TYR A 39 4.79 -2.92 -4.51
CA TYR A 39 5.09 -3.61 -5.77
C TYR A 39 4.16 -3.15 -6.91
N ARG A 40 3.04 -2.51 -6.56
CA ARG A 40 2.07 -1.92 -7.49
C ARG A 40 1.45 -0.69 -6.85
N SER A 41 1.14 0.31 -7.67
CA SER A 41 0.44 1.52 -7.27
C SER A 41 -0.60 1.88 -8.34
N GLU A 42 -1.79 2.28 -7.92
CA GLU A 42 -2.89 2.66 -8.81
C GLU A 42 -3.52 3.96 -8.32
N ASP A 43 -4.03 4.79 -9.23
CA ASP A 43 -4.80 5.97 -8.87
C ASP A 43 -6.04 5.54 -8.07
N ALA A 44 -6.13 6.04 -6.84
CA ALA A 44 -7.33 5.91 -6.03
C ALA A 44 -8.26 7.05 -6.45
N GLU A 45 -8.87 6.90 -7.63
CA GLU A 45 -9.99 7.76 -8.01
C GLU A 45 -11.13 7.44 -7.05
N GLU A 46 -11.55 8.45 -6.29
CA GLU A 46 -12.74 8.37 -5.46
C GLU A 46 -13.87 8.00 -6.43
N ARG A 47 -14.55 6.88 -6.21
CA ARG A 47 -15.77 6.60 -6.98
C ARG A 47 -16.73 7.75 -6.68
N ASP A 48 -16.90 8.68 -7.62
CA ASP A 48 -18.06 9.55 -7.68
C ASP A 48 -19.30 8.63 -7.79
N ASP A 49 -19.84 8.26 -6.63
CA ASP A 49 -21.18 7.68 -6.51
C ASP A 49 -22.15 8.86 -6.66
N GLU A 50 -22.68 9.02 -7.87
CA GLU A 50 -23.64 10.05 -8.31
C GLU A 50 -24.93 10.08 -7.47
#